data_AF-A0A383C3X8-F1
#
_entry.id   AF-A0A383C3X8-F1
#
_cell.length_a   1.000
_cell.length_b   1.000
_cell.length_c   1.000
_cell.angle_alpha   90.00
_cell.angle_beta   90.00
_cell.angle_gamma   90.00
#
_symmetry.space_group_name_H-M   'P 1'
#
loop_
_entity.id
_entity.type
_entity.pdbx_description
1 polymer ?
#
loop_
_entity_poly.entity_id
_entity_poly.type
_entity_poly.pdbx_seq_one_letter_code
_entity_poly.pdbx_strand_id
1 'polypeptide(L)'
;MAEVKPAEVSAILRQQLAGHKSKAELQEVGTVLQVGDGIARIYGLTDVQSGELIEFESGLKAIVLNLEEDNIGAVLLGPSKGIKEGEVVKRTKKIASINVGEG
;
A
#
# COMPACT_ATOMS: atom_id res chain seq x y z
N MET A 1 -4.37 18.20 8.92
CA MET A 1 -4.39 17.80 7.49
C MET A 1 -2.95 17.55 7.10
N ALA A 2 -2.54 16.30 6.92
CA ALA A 2 -1.17 16.00 6.51
C ALA A 2 -1.07 16.31 5.01
N GLU A 3 -0.33 17.38 4.68
CA GLU A 3 -0.01 17.78 3.31
C GLU A 3 0.75 16.66 2.60
N VAL A 4 0.05 15.93 1.73
CA VAL A 4 0.71 15.12 0.71
C VAL A 4 1.42 16.10 -0.23
N LYS A 5 2.75 16.00 -0.35
CA LYS A 5 3.52 16.93 -1.15
C LYS A 5 3.13 16.79 -2.64
N PRO A 6 2.65 17.85 -3.30
CA PRO A 6 2.20 17.79 -4.70
C PRO A 6 3.27 17.29 -5.68
N ALA A 7 4.55 17.49 -5.32
CA ALA A 7 5.69 17.07 -6.13
C ALA A 7 5.80 15.55 -6.28
N GLU A 8 5.48 14.78 -5.23
CA GLU A 8 5.56 13.32 -5.24
C GLU A 8 4.41 12.71 -6.05
N VAL A 9 3.19 13.22 -5.84
CA VAL A 9 2.03 12.85 -6.64
C VAL A 9 2.28 13.15 -8.13
N SER A 10 2.88 14.30 -8.44
CA SER A 10 3.25 14.68 -9.81
C SER A 10 4.33 13.78 -10.42
N ALA A 11 5.27 13.28 -9.62
CA ALA A 11 6.32 12.36 -10.09
C ALA A 11 5.71 10.99 -10.44
N ILE A 12 4.82 10.47 -9.58
CA ILE A 12 4.08 9.23 -9.82
C ILE A 12 3.20 9.36 -11.06
N LEU A 13 2.44 10.46 -11.19
CA LEU A 13 1.61 10.74 -12.37
C LEU A 13 2.44 10.82 -13.67
N ARG A 14 3.62 11.47 -13.64
CA ARG A 14 4.53 11.49 -14.80
C ARG A 14 5.07 10.10 -15.13
N GLN A 15 5.39 9.29 -14.13
CA GLN A 15 5.86 7.93 -14.33
C GLN A 15 4.74 7.03 -14.90
N GLN A 16 3.48 7.28 -14.54
CA GLN A 16 2.32 6.63 -15.14
C GLN A 16 2.03 7.10 -16.58
N LEU A 17 2.28 8.37 -16.90
CA LEU A 17 2.19 8.87 -18.29
C LEU A 17 3.31 8.32 -19.18
N ALA A 18 4.50 8.08 -18.62
CA ALA A 18 5.66 7.56 -19.35
C ALA A 18 5.64 6.03 -19.54
N GLY A 19 5.00 5.29 -18.63
CA GLY A 19 4.89 3.84 -18.68
C GLY A 19 3.42 3.44 -18.71
N HIS A 20 2.98 2.90 -19.83
CA HIS A 20 1.60 2.45 -20.10
C HIS A 20 1.21 1.27 -19.17
N LYS A 21 1.02 1.55 -17.88
CA LYS A 21 0.57 0.54 -16.90
C LYS A 21 -0.88 0.17 -17.19
N SER A 22 -1.17 -1.12 -17.26
CA SER A 22 -2.53 -1.60 -17.52
C SER A 22 -3.43 -1.26 -16.33
N LYS A 23 -4.72 -0.99 -16.55
CA LYS A 23 -5.70 -0.83 -15.46
C LYS A 23 -5.65 -1.99 -14.45
N ALA A 24 -5.36 -3.20 -14.92
CA ALA A 24 -5.21 -4.38 -14.09
C ALA A 24 -4.00 -4.30 -13.12
N GLU A 25 -2.92 -3.61 -13.48
CA GLU A 25 -1.77 -3.46 -12.59
C GLU A 25 -2.07 -2.48 -11.45
N LEU A 26 -2.87 -1.44 -11.70
CA LEU A 26 -3.26 -0.47 -10.66
C LEU A 26 -4.20 -1.08 -9.60
N GLN A 27 -5.00 -2.08 -9.98
CA GLN A 27 -5.89 -2.79 -9.06
C GLN A 27 -5.12 -3.62 -8.03
N GLU A 28 -3.93 -4.12 -8.40
CA GLU A 28 -3.19 -5.12 -7.65
C GLU A 28 -1.87 -4.60 -7.07
N VAL A 29 -1.38 -3.46 -7.58
CA VAL A 29 -0.10 -2.86 -7.20
C VAL A 29 -0.30 -1.43 -6.71
N GLY A 30 0.33 -1.12 -5.58
CA GLY A 30 0.39 0.21 -5.00
C GLY A 30 1.82 0.70 -4.82
N THR A 31 1.95 1.97 -4.45
CA THR A 31 3.21 2.64 -4.16
C THR A 31 3.10 3.39 -2.84
N VAL A 32 4.07 3.20 -1.96
CA VAL A 32 4.12 3.89 -0.66
C VAL A 32 4.35 5.38 -0.89
N LEU A 33 3.43 6.21 -0.43
CA LEU A 33 3.59 7.67 -0.40
C LEU A 33 4.36 8.10 0.84
N GLN A 34 3.99 7.55 1.99
CA GLN A 34 4.55 7.95 3.28
C GLN A 34 4.53 6.76 4.24
N VAL A 35 5.51 6.69 5.12
CA VAL A 35 5.54 5.77 6.26
C VAL A 35 5.89 6.51 7.54
N GLY A 36 5.14 6.27 8.61
CA GLY A 36 5.35 6.90 9.92
C GLY A 36 4.57 6.20 11.02
N ASP A 37 5.17 6.06 12.20
CA ASP A 37 4.53 5.48 13.41
C ASP A 37 3.80 4.14 13.19
N GLY A 38 4.31 3.30 12.28
CA GLY A 38 3.72 2.00 11.95
C GLY A 38 2.53 2.07 10.97
N ILE A 39 2.24 3.24 10.42
CA ILE A 39 1.21 3.47 9.40
C ILE A 39 1.90 3.80 8.07
N ALA A 40 1.48 3.12 7.00
CA ALA A 40 1.86 3.42 5.64
C ALA A 40 0.66 4.00 4.87
N ARG A 41 0.91 5.06 4.11
CA ARG A 41 -0.03 5.61 3.14
C ARG A 41 0.37 5.13 1.75
N ILE A 42 -0.56 4.51 1.05
CA ILE A 42 -0.28 3.83 -0.21
C ILE A 42 -1.21 4.39 -1.28
N TYR A 43 -0.65 4.69 -2.45
CA TYR A 43 -1.39 5.05 -3.65
C TYR A 43 -1.59 3.83 -4.54
N GLY A 44 -2.75 3.70 -5.19
CA GLY A 44 -3.10 2.55 -6.03
C GLY A 44 -3.95 1.52 -5.28
N LEU A 45 -3.77 0.23 -5.56
CA LEU A 45 -4.52 -0.86 -4.91
C LEU A 45 -6.05 -0.65 -4.96
N THR A 46 -6.57 -0.22 -6.10
CA THR A 46 -7.95 0.31 -6.21
C THR A 46 -9.05 -0.67 -5.81
N ASP A 47 -8.79 -1.98 -5.91
CA ASP A 47 -9.77 -3.03 -5.59
C ASP A 47 -9.51 -3.70 -4.23
N VAL A 48 -8.59 -3.17 -3.41
CA VAL A 48 -8.27 -3.75 -2.10
C VAL A 48 -9.44 -3.61 -1.13
N GLN A 49 -9.58 -4.58 -0.23
CA GLN A 49 -10.63 -4.60 0.78
C GLN A 49 -10.14 -4.09 2.12
N SER A 50 -11.04 -3.52 2.93
CA SER A 50 -10.74 -3.20 4.32
C SER A 50 -10.48 -4.50 5.10
N GLY A 51 -9.46 -4.49 5.96
CA GLY A 51 -9.00 -5.68 6.69
C GLY A 51 -8.18 -6.65 5.84
N GLU A 52 -7.87 -6.32 4.58
CA GLU A 52 -7.06 -7.17 3.72
C GLU A 52 -5.57 -7.08 4.09
N LEU A 53 -4.86 -8.20 3.95
CA LEU A 53 -3.41 -8.24 4.03
C LEU A 53 -2.80 -7.76 2.72
N ILE A 54 -1.79 -6.92 2.85
CA ILE A 54 -0.94 -6.46 1.74
C ILE A 54 0.51 -6.75 2.07
N GLU A 55 1.33 -6.91 1.04
CA GLU A 55 2.73 -7.29 1.16
C GLU A 55 3.62 -6.27 0.44
N PHE A 56 4.61 -5.77 1.16
CA PHE A 56 5.62 -4.86 0.64
C PHE A 56 6.69 -5.65 -0.11
N GLU A 57 7.42 -4.99 -1.00
CA GLU A 57 8.55 -5.61 -1.69
C GLU A 57 9.64 -6.12 -0.73
N SER A 58 9.77 -5.50 0.44
CA SER A 58 10.62 -5.97 1.54
C SER A 58 10.15 -7.28 2.20
N GLY A 59 8.98 -7.82 1.83
CA GLY A 59 8.34 -8.98 2.45
C GLY A 59 7.60 -8.68 3.77
N LEU A 60 7.54 -7.41 4.19
CA LEU A 60 6.75 -7.01 5.34
C LEU A 60 5.26 -7.06 4.96
N LYS A 61 4.41 -7.46 5.91
CA LYS A 61 2.96 -7.45 5.73
C LYS A 61 2.32 -6.28 6.44
N ALA A 62 1.20 -5.81 5.93
CA ALA A 62 0.35 -4.84 6.59
C ALA A 62 -1.12 -5.19 6.44
N ILE A 63 -1.94 -4.59 7.29
CA ILE A 63 -3.40 -4.69 7.24
C ILE A 63 -3.96 -3.37 6.76
N VAL A 64 -4.80 -3.41 5.74
CA VAL A 64 -5.54 -2.26 5.27
C VAL A 64 -6.61 -1.88 6.29
N LEU A 65 -6.63 -0.62 6.71
CA LEU A 65 -7.63 -0.09 7.64
C LEU A 65 -8.57 0.88 6.93
N ASN A 66 -7.99 1.94 6.35
CA ASN A 66 -8.74 3.03 5.75
C ASN A 66 -8.64 2.98 4.23
N LEU A 67 -9.78 3.10 3.56
CA LEU A 67 -9.89 3.27 2.11
C LEU A 67 -10.34 4.71 1.85
N GLU A 68 -9.41 5.58 1.48
CA GLU A 68 -9.73 6.95 1.05
C GLU A 68 -9.84 6.99 -0.49
N GLU A 69 -10.35 8.09 -1.06
CA GLU A 69 -10.52 8.19 -2.52
C GLU A 69 -9.19 8.11 -3.28
N ASP A 70 -8.15 8.74 -2.74
CA ASP A 70 -6.85 8.88 -3.40
C ASP A 70 -5.76 8.00 -2.80
N ASN A 71 -5.95 7.47 -1.59
CA ASN A 71 -4.92 6.69 -0.91
C ASN A 71 -5.52 5.70 0.09
N ILE A 72 -4.70 4.76 0.53
CA ILE A 72 -5.06 3.72 1.49
C ILE A 72 -4.15 3.82 2.70
N GLY A 73 -4.76 3.75 3.88
CA GLY A 73 -4.07 3.64 5.15
C GLY A 73 -3.89 2.17 5.54
N ALA A 74 -2.64 1.73 5.67
CA ALA A 74 -2.31 0.38 6.10
C ALA A 74 -1.42 0.38 7.35
N VAL A 75 -1.71 -0.51 8.30
CA VAL A 75 -0.89 -0.70 9.50
C VAL A 75 0.10 -1.83 9.30
N LEU A 76 1.37 -1.53 9.52
CA LEU A 76 2.48 -2.45 9.37
C LEU A 76 2.47 -3.51 10.48
N LEU A 77 2.57 -4.79 10.10
CA LEU A 77 2.70 -5.91 11.01
C LEU A 77 4.17 -6.21 11.33
N GLY A 78 4.92 -5.17 11.71
CA GLY A 78 6.34 -5.28 12.04
C GLY A 78 7.08 -3.94 11.99
N PRO A 79 8.42 -3.97 12.03
CA PRO A 79 9.23 -2.76 12.12
C PRO A 79 9.19 -1.92 10.84
N SER A 80 8.87 -0.63 10.99
CA SER A 80 8.81 0.33 9.88
C SER A 80 10.17 0.70 9.28
N LYS A 81 11.28 0.41 9.95
CA LYS A 81 12.65 0.76 9.51
C LYS A 81 13.06 0.21 8.14
N GLY A 82 12.40 -0.86 7.68
CA GLY A 82 12.68 -1.48 6.38
C GLY A 82 11.94 -0.86 5.20
N ILE A 83 10.86 -0.10 5.46
CA ILE A 83 9.97 0.41 4.42
C ILE A 83 10.40 1.81 4.00
N LYS A 84 10.37 2.06 2.68
CA LYS A 84 10.72 3.36 2.11
C LYS A 84 9.57 3.95 1.29
N GLU A 85 9.55 5.27 1.20
CA GLU A 85 8.69 5.99 0.24
C GLU A 85 9.07 5.57 -1.20
N GLY A 86 8.06 5.39 -2.05
CA GLY A 86 8.21 4.86 -3.40
C GLY A 86 8.27 3.34 -3.51
N GLU A 87 8.29 2.61 -2.39
CA GLU A 87 8.31 1.14 -2.41
C GLU A 87 7.01 0.57 -2.98
N VAL A 88 7.13 -0.56 -3.68
CA VAL A 88 5.99 -1.24 -4.29
C VAL A 88 5.28 -2.12 -3.26
N VAL A 89 3.96 -2.04 -3.25
CA VAL A 89 3.09 -2.86 -2.41
C VAL A 89 2.19 -3.70 -3.30
N LYS A 90 1.98 -4.96 -2.93
CA LYS A 90 1.14 -5.91 -3.66
C LYS A 90 -0.02 -6.38 -2.81
N ARG A 91 -1.15 -6.51 -3.48
CA ARG A 91 -2.36 -7.09 -2.91
C ARG A 91 -2.19 -8.60 -2.70
N THR A 92 -2.67 -9.12 -1.56
CA THR A 92 -2.64 -10.59 -1.31
C THR A 92 -3.97 -11.29 -1.54
N LYS A 93 -5.09 -10.54 -1.67
CA LYS A 93 -6.47 -11.05 -1.80
C LYS A 93 -6.92 -11.88 -0.60
N LYS A 94 -6.26 -11.73 0.54
CA LYS A 94 -6.56 -12.44 1.78
C LYS A 94 -6.93 -11.45 2.85
N ILE A 95 -8.14 -11.59 3.39
CA ILE A 95 -8.51 -10.90 4.62
C ILE A 95 -7.60 -11.39 5.76
N ALA A 96 -7.20 -10.46 6.63
CA ALA A 96 -6.40 -10.76 7.80
C ALA A 96 -7.03 -11.91 8.59
N SER A 97 -6.25 -12.96 8.74
CA SER A 97 -6.67 -14.22 9.34
C SER A 97 -5.51 -14.81 10.12
N ILE A 98 -5.84 -15.62 11.11
CA ILE A 98 -4.88 -16.33 11.93
C ILE A 98 -5.13 -17.82 11.79
N ASN A 99 -4.04 -18.61 11.74
CA ASN A 99 -4.16 -20.05 11.76
C ASN A 99 -4.63 -20.50 13.15
N VAL A 100 -5.62 -21.39 13.17
CA VAL A 100 -6.17 -21.99 14.38
C VAL A 100 -6.17 -23.51 14.24
N GLY A 101 -5.96 -24.22 15.35
CA GLY A 101 -5.89 -25.68 15.42
C GLY A 101 -5.53 -26.14 16.83
N GLU A 102 -5.71 -27.42 17.13
CA GLU A 102 -5.43 -27.99 18.46
C GLU A 102 -3.91 -28.15 18.75
N GLY A 103 -3.06 -28.02 17.73
CA GLY A 103 -1.60 -28.13 17.81
C GLY A 103 -0.99 -28.50 16.48
#